data_AF-A0A510WKJ8-F1
#
_entry.id   AF-A0A510WKJ8-F1
#
_cell.length_a   1.000
_cell.length_b   1.000
_cell.length_c   1.000
_cell.angle_alpha   90.00
_cell.angle_beta   90.00
_cell.angle_gamma   90.00
#
_symmetry.space_group_name_H-M   'P 1'
#
loop_
_entity.id
_entity.type
_entity.pdbx_description
1 polymer ?
#
loop_
_entity_poly.entity_id
_entity_poly.type
_entity_poly.pdbx_seq_one_letter_code
_entity_poly.pdbx_strand_id
1 'polypeptide(L)'
;MTTKYKKHKLASYLALIVMMASFFVTPITALAAIVNYTRIADYVSTWYLANPAGLHWTDDGVHMIKAEGEPAFCIEHGTILNGGSGFDPSELTIAEKDRLSLIAYYGYKTNPTSENYGITQNMIWESFGDQLLSTTLPNYQNRKNEILAKVNAHNTKPSFNNQTITLNVGDTITLNDTNGVLSKYGNLASNSANLQLNKSGNQLKLTANSSSKETGKLQYNIANTNDVGTSFVFNKPNEQKVATFKLSNAGSFQLNIKVNLNGNVKLKKVDEDTGQPVPNTKMKFEFNGQSKEIVTDTNGLAQINDLKAGTKIKITEVTASNGFVNKGESKEITIEPNKTIEVVFGNKAQQGLLHLRKTGQKASSVTAKDSDYGKLHEITFDYVPLADVTFTIKAREDIKVGNYVHAKKGGVVATVQTDNNGELTNMPKLYLGKYEAIETAAPAGYLMNTTPLPFEFTYEDKTLNLYLNLLKQKTIFNN
;
A
#
# COMPACT_ATOMS: atom_id res chain seq x y z
N MET A 1 -0.51 20.86 38.82
CA MET A 1 -0.75 22.27 38.43
C MET A 1 0.52 23.13 38.30
N THR A 2 1.74 22.58 38.40
CA THR A 2 2.98 23.36 38.55
C THR A 2 3.88 23.47 37.31
N THR A 3 3.62 22.71 36.23
CA THR A 3 4.43 22.73 35.00
C THR A 3 3.94 23.73 33.95
N LYS A 4 2.63 24.04 33.92
CA LYS A 4 2.04 24.97 32.93
C LYS A 4 2.43 26.43 33.21
N TYR A 5 2.54 26.81 34.49
CA TYR A 5 2.86 28.18 34.92
C TYR A 5 4.32 28.60 34.64
N LYS A 6 5.28 27.67 34.66
CA LYS A 6 6.70 27.96 34.34
C LYS A 6 6.93 28.23 32.85
N LYS A 7 6.18 27.57 31.95
CA LYS A 7 6.28 27.78 30.49
C LYS A 7 5.83 29.18 30.06
N HIS A 8 4.81 29.74 30.70
CA HIS A 8 4.29 31.08 30.36
C HIS A 8 5.22 32.22 30.80
N LYS A 9 5.91 32.09 31.96
CA LYS A 9 6.94 33.07 32.37
C LYS A 9 8.15 33.04 31.45
N LEU A 10 8.63 31.86 31.05
CA LEU A 10 9.78 31.73 30.14
C LEU A 10 9.48 32.34 28.76
N ALA A 11 8.28 32.09 28.22
CA ALA A 11 7.84 32.68 26.95
C ALA A 11 7.71 34.22 27.03
N SER A 12 7.25 34.75 28.17
CA SER A 12 7.11 36.20 28.37
C SER A 12 8.46 36.91 28.49
N TYR A 13 9.44 36.30 29.17
CA TYR A 13 10.82 36.84 29.22
C TYR A 13 11.52 36.77 27.87
N LEU A 14 11.30 35.70 27.09
CA LEU A 14 11.86 35.58 25.74
C LEU A 14 11.30 36.66 24.80
N ALA A 15 9.99 36.94 24.89
CA ALA A 15 9.35 37.99 24.11
C ALA A 15 9.88 39.39 24.47
N LEU A 16 10.13 39.67 25.75
CA LEU A 16 10.70 40.94 26.22
C LEU A 16 12.16 41.12 25.78
N ILE A 17 12.96 40.05 25.76
CA ILE A 17 14.36 40.09 25.29
C ILE A 17 14.42 40.30 23.77
N VAL A 18 13.54 39.66 22.99
CA VAL A 18 13.44 39.89 21.53
C VAL A 18 12.99 41.33 21.24
N MET A 19 12.05 41.87 22.02
CA MET A 19 11.56 43.24 21.87
C MET A 19 12.60 44.29 22.28
N MET A 20 13.41 44.04 23.31
CA MET A 20 14.55 44.91 23.65
C MET A 20 15.69 44.80 22.62
N ALA A 21 15.95 43.62 22.05
CA ALA A 21 16.94 43.45 20.99
C ALA A 21 16.59 44.20 19.70
N SER A 22 15.30 44.38 19.39
CA SER A 22 14.86 45.21 18.23
C SER A 22 15.12 46.71 18.38
N PHE A 23 15.39 47.21 19.59
CA PHE A 23 15.80 48.61 19.82
C PHE A 23 17.32 48.83 19.77
N PHE A 24 18.12 47.75 19.69
CA PHE A 24 19.58 47.79 19.54
C PHE A 24 20.06 47.35 18.14
N VAL A 25 19.19 47.41 17.13
CA VAL A 25 19.65 47.36 15.74
C VAL A 25 20.30 48.71 15.44
N THR A 26 21.62 48.81 15.64
CA THR A 26 22.42 49.91 15.08
C THR A 26 22.00 50.10 13.63
N PRO A 27 21.77 51.34 13.14
CA PRO A 27 21.50 51.54 11.73
C PRO A 27 22.61 50.84 10.97
N ILE A 28 22.25 49.81 10.20
CA ILE A 28 23.17 49.18 9.29
C ILE A 28 23.47 50.31 8.31
N THR A 29 24.64 50.94 8.45
CA THR A 29 25.15 51.78 7.40
C THR A 29 25.28 50.87 6.20
N ALA A 30 24.33 50.94 5.27
CA ALA A 30 24.42 50.25 4.00
C ALA A 30 25.74 50.74 3.38
N LEU A 31 26.73 49.87 3.33
CA LEU A 31 27.96 50.16 2.61
C LEU A 31 27.53 50.38 1.16
N ALA A 32 27.90 51.52 0.60
CA ALA A 32 27.57 51.83 -0.78
C ALA A 32 28.17 50.74 -1.68
N ALA A 33 27.34 50.20 -2.55
CA ALA A 33 27.69 49.10 -3.42
C ALA A 33 28.72 49.53 -4.48
N ILE A 34 29.48 48.55 -4.96
CA ILE A 34 30.46 48.66 -6.03
C ILE A 34 29.83 48.16 -7.32
N VAL A 35 29.84 49.00 -8.35
CA VAL A 35 29.46 48.64 -9.71
C VAL A 35 30.69 48.73 -10.61
N ASN A 36 31.01 47.64 -11.29
CA ASN A 36 32.08 47.59 -12.28
C ASN A 36 31.48 47.52 -13.68
N TYR A 37 32.16 48.17 -14.64
CA TYR A 37 31.77 48.21 -16.04
C TYR A 37 33.01 47.95 -16.90
N THR A 38 32.97 46.88 -17.71
CA THR A 38 34.12 46.45 -18.49
C THR A 38 33.72 46.08 -19.91
N ARG A 39 34.42 46.58 -20.92
CA ARG A 39 34.22 46.19 -22.34
C ARG A 39 34.55 44.69 -22.50
N ILE A 40 33.64 43.93 -23.09
CA ILE A 40 33.75 42.47 -23.29
C ILE A 40 33.58 42.03 -24.75
N ALA A 41 33.11 42.92 -25.64
CA ALA A 41 33.03 42.68 -27.08
C ALA A 41 32.89 44.02 -27.83
N ASP A 42 33.18 44.00 -29.13
CA ASP A 42 33.21 45.18 -30.01
C ASP A 42 31.96 45.30 -30.90
N TYR A 43 30.83 44.78 -30.44
CA TYR A 43 29.57 44.94 -31.17
C TYR A 43 29.00 46.34 -30.97
N VAL A 44 28.50 46.94 -32.05
CA VAL A 44 27.96 48.28 -32.08
C VAL A 44 26.45 48.18 -32.25
N SER A 45 25.69 48.94 -31.46
CA SER A 45 24.23 49.04 -31.61
C SER A 45 23.80 50.51 -31.65
N THR A 46 22.84 50.83 -32.50
CA THR A 46 22.34 52.19 -32.70
C THR A 46 20.83 52.24 -32.47
N TRP A 47 20.33 53.31 -31.84
CA TRP A 47 19.00 53.36 -31.24
C TRP A 47 18.31 54.72 -31.40
N TYR A 48 16.97 54.70 -31.36
CA TYR A 48 16.19 55.82 -30.84
C TYR A 48 15.79 55.54 -29.40
N LEU A 49 16.14 56.46 -28.49
CA LEU A 49 15.79 56.33 -27.08
C LEU A 49 14.32 56.69 -26.83
N ALA A 50 13.68 55.96 -25.93
CA ALA A 50 12.37 56.31 -25.40
C ALA A 50 12.44 57.41 -24.34
N ASN A 51 13.57 57.51 -23.63
CA ASN A 51 13.82 58.55 -22.64
C ASN A 51 15.32 58.90 -22.57
N PRO A 52 15.74 60.14 -22.92
CA PRO A 52 14.92 61.21 -23.50
C PRO A 52 14.42 60.83 -24.91
N ALA A 53 13.12 61.02 -25.15
CA ALA A 53 12.45 60.51 -26.34
C ALA A 53 13.02 61.08 -27.65
N GLY A 54 13.33 60.19 -28.61
CA GLY A 54 13.73 60.54 -29.97
C GLY A 54 15.22 60.86 -30.15
N LEU A 55 16.04 60.78 -29.10
CA LEU A 55 17.48 60.95 -29.22
C LEU A 55 18.10 59.76 -29.97
N HIS A 56 18.97 60.04 -30.92
CA HIS A 56 19.78 59.03 -31.59
C HIS A 56 21.01 58.70 -30.73
N TRP A 57 21.20 57.43 -30.37
CA TRP A 57 22.29 56.96 -29.52
C TRP A 57 23.03 55.78 -30.15
N THR A 58 24.36 55.72 -30.00
CA THR A 58 25.19 54.61 -30.49
C THR A 58 26.07 54.10 -29.37
N ASP A 59 25.91 52.83 -29.02
CA ASP A 59 26.79 52.12 -28.09
C ASP A 59 27.94 51.50 -28.87
N ASP A 60 29.18 51.95 -28.58
CA ASP A 60 30.41 51.35 -29.10
C ASP A 60 30.92 50.25 -28.16
N GLY A 61 30.54 49.01 -28.45
CA GLY A 61 30.97 47.83 -27.71
C GLY A 61 29.95 47.36 -26.66
N VAL A 62 29.99 46.07 -26.36
CA VAL A 62 29.23 45.47 -25.26
C VAL A 62 30.07 45.54 -24.01
N HIS A 63 29.47 46.03 -22.93
CA HIS A 63 30.16 46.21 -21.67
C HIS A 63 29.43 45.49 -20.53
N MET A 64 30.11 44.52 -19.92
CA MET A 64 29.61 43.79 -18.76
C MET A 64 29.54 44.70 -17.55
N ILE A 65 28.34 44.84 -16.98
CA ILE A 65 28.10 45.47 -15.69
C ILE A 65 28.06 44.38 -14.62
N LYS A 66 28.79 44.59 -13.52
CA LYS A 66 28.68 43.78 -12.30
C LYS A 66 28.40 44.65 -11.10
N ALA A 67 27.31 44.41 -10.39
CA ALA A 67 27.01 45.05 -9.12
C ALA A 67 27.27 44.04 -8.00
N GLU A 68 28.12 44.38 -7.03
CA GLU A 68 28.56 43.47 -5.97
C GLU A 68 29.12 42.13 -6.51
N GLY A 69 29.80 42.19 -7.66
CA GLY A 69 30.35 41.01 -8.33
C GLY A 69 29.35 40.16 -9.13
N GLU A 70 28.05 40.43 -9.01
CA GLU A 70 26.99 39.73 -9.75
C GLU A 70 26.67 40.45 -11.07
N PRO A 71 26.36 39.71 -12.16
CA PRO A 71 25.95 40.32 -13.42
C PRO A 71 24.70 41.21 -13.24
N ALA A 72 24.82 42.45 -13.71
CA ALA A 72 23.76 43.44 -13.72
C ALA A 72 23.53 43.96 -15.15
N PHE A 73 22.46 44.71 -15.35
CA PHE A 73 22.09 45.29 -16.64
C PHE A 73 21.71 46.75 -16.46
N CYS A 74 22.03 47.57 -17.46
CA CYS A 74 21.54 48.94 -17.53
C CYS A 74 20.01 48.94 -17.68
N ILE A 75 19.33 49.82 -16.93
CA ILE A 75 17.89 50.10 -17.06
C ILE A 75 17.58 51.58 -17.29
N GLU A 76 18.61 52.37 -17.62
CA GLU A 76 18.52 53.82 -17.88
C GLU A 76 19.48 54.17 -19.03
N HIS A 77 19.01 53.88 -20.25
CA HIS A 77 19.78 54.04 -21.47
C HIS A 77 20.02 55.54 -21.78
N GLY A 78 21.16 55.87 -22.41
CA GLY A 78 21.55 57.26 -22.70
C GLY A 78 22.24 58.01 -21.54
N THR A 79 22.35 57.40 -20.36
CA THR A 79 23.12 57.92 -19.22
C THR A 79 24.48 57.22 -19.13
N ILE A 80 25.54 57.97 -18.80
CA ILE A 80 26.89 57.44 -18.67
C ILE A 80 27.04 56.65 -17.35
N LEU A 81 27.76 55.53 -17.40
CA LEU A 81 28.18 54.74 -16.23
C LEU A 81 29.71 54.83 -16.09
N ASN A 82 30.20 55.35 -14.96
CA ASN A 82 31.63 55.40 -14.66
C ASN A 82 32.06 54.26 -13.73
N GLY A 83 31.12 53.71 -12.95
CA GLY A 83 31.36 52.61 -12.03
C GLY A 83 32.06 53.05 -10.73
N GLY A 84 32.64 52.09 -10.02
CA GLY A 84 33.24 52.26 -8.69
C GLY A 84 32.23 52.10 -7.55
N SER A 85 32.62 52.55 -6.36
CA SER A 85 31.75 52.57 -5.18
C SER A 85 30.77 53.75 -5.21
N GLY A 86 29.80 53.74 -4.30
CA GLY A 86 28.86 54.86 -4.11
C GLY A 86 27.45 54.60 -4.64
N PHE A 87 27.13 53.37 -5.05
CA PHE A 87 25.79 53.00 -5.49
C PHE A 87 24.92 52.62 -4.29
N ASP A 88 23.72 53.17 -4.21
CA ASP A 88 22.72 52.83 -3.21
C ASP A 88 21.82 51.69 -3.74
N PRO A 89 21.88 50.49 -3.15
CA PRO A 89 21.03 49.37 -3.56
C PRO A 89 19.63 49.49 -2.95
N SER A 90 18.60 49.29 -3.76
CA SER A 90 17.21 49.17 -3.32
C SER A 90 16.48 48.07 -4.08
N GLU A 91 15.38 47.56 -3.55
CA GLU A 91 14.57 46.57 -4.25
C GLU A 91 14.00 47.17 -5.54
N LEU A 92 14.16 46.44 -6.66
CA LEU A 92 13.58 46.84 -7.93
C LEU A 92 12.06 46.64 -7.89
N THR A 93 11.29 47.71 -8.07
CA THR A 93 9.82 47.75 -7.93
C THR A 93 9.12 48.31 -9.18
N ILE A 94 9.52 47.83 -10.37
CA ILE A 94 8.90 48.20 -11.66
C ILE A 94 7.92 47.13 -12.15
N ALA A 95 6.96 47.52 -13.00
CA ALA A 95 5.93 46.62 -13.51
C ALA A 95 6.51 45.49 -14.38
N GLU A 96 7.57 45.76 -15.13
CA GLU A 96 8.23 44.85 -16.06
C GLU A 96 9.17 43.86 -15.35
N LYS A 97 9.39 43.99 -14.03
CA LYS A 97 10.41 43.27 -13.26
C LYS A 97 10.43 41.77 -13.56
N ASP A 98 9.29 41.10 -13.45
CA ASP A 98 9.23 39.65 -13.64
C ASP A 98 9.55 39.22 -15.08
N ARG A 99 9.12 40.02 -16.07
CA ARG A 99 9.43 39.78 -17.48
C ARG A 99 10.93 40.02 -17.76
N LEU A 100 11.49 41.10 -17.23
CA LEU A 100 12.92 41.41 -17.34
C LEU A 100 13.78 40.34 -16.65
N SER A 101 13.34 39.83 -15.50
CA SER A 101 14.01 38.71 -14.83
C SER A 101 14.03 37.45 -15.68
N LEU A 102 12.95 37.14 -16.39
CA LEU A 102 12.92 36.02 -17.34
C LEU A 102 13.80 36.27 -18.56
N ILE A 103 13.85 37.49 -19.08
CA ILE A 103 14.74 37.89 -20.18
C ILE A 103 16.20 37.74 -19.74
N ALA A 104 16.58 38.26 -18.57
CA ALA A 104 17.92 38.11 -18.02
C ALA A 104 18.30 36.63 -17.80
N TYR A 105 17.35 35.83 -17.29
CA TYR A 105 17.55 34.42 -17.04
C TYR A 105 17.79 33.62 -18.34
N TYR A 106 16.86 33.69 -19.29
CA TYR A 106 16.95 32.93 -20.54
C TYR A 106 17.92 33.52 -21.55
N GLY A 107 18.12 34.83 -21.52
CA GLY A 107 19.00 35.56 -22.42
C GLY A 107 20.46 35.39 -22.07
N TYR A 108 20.82 35.44 -20.78
CA TYR A 108 22.22 35.41 -20.35
C TYR A 108 22.51 34.33 -19.31
N LYS A 109 21.74 34.23 -18.22
CA LYS A 109 22.09 33.37 -17.07
C LYS A 109 22.27 31.89 -17.45
N THR A 110 21.42 31.38 -18.35
CA THR A 110 21.47 29.98 -18.79
C THR A 110 22.62 29.67 -19.77
N ASN A 111 23.22 30.69 -20.40
CA ASN A 111 24.36 30.55 -21.31
C ASN A 111 25.20 31.85 -21.33
N PRO A 112 26.08 32.07 -20.35
CA PRO A 112 26.72 33.37 -20.13
C PRO A 112 27.89 33.60 -21.10
N THR A 113 27.60 34.12 -22.30
CA THR A 113 28.59 34.60 -23.28
C THR A 113 28.52 36.12 -23.43
N SER A 114 29.57 36.75 -23.96
CA SER A 114 29.56 38.19 -24.25
C SER A 114 28.47 38.57 -25.25
N GLU A 115 28.25 37.75 -26.27
CA GLU A 115 27.15 37.89 -27.23
C GLU A 115 25.78 37.85 -26.55
N ASN A 116 25.53 36.81 -25.74
CA ASN A 116 24.25 36.66 -25.03
C ASN A 116 24.01 37.80 -24.04
N TYR A 117 25.07 38.34 -23.40
CA TYR A 117 24.96 39.52 -22.56
C TYR A 117 24.51 40.74 -23.35
N GLY A 118 25.15 41.03 -24.49
CA GLY A 118 24.78 42.15 -25.37
C GLY A 118 23.35 42.03 -25.91
N ILE A 119 22.96 40.83 -26.37
CA ILE A 119 21.59 40.56 -26.83
C ILE A 119 20.58 40.81 -25.70
N THR A 120 20.89 40.33 -24.49
CA THR A 120 20.02 40.52 -23.32
C THR A 120 19.90 41.99 -22.93
N GLN A 121 21.00 42.74 -22.93
CA GLN A 121 21.01 44.18 -22.65
C GLN A 121 20.15 44.95 -23.66
N ASN A 122 20.31 44.65 -24.95
CA ASN A 122 19.49 45.23 -26.01
C ASN A 122 18.00 44.92 -25.81
N MET A 123 17.64 43.68 -25.46
CA MET A 123 16.25 43.30 -25.17
C MET A 123 15.65 44.01 -23.95
N ILE A 124 16.48 44.31 -22.94
CA ILE A 124 16.05 45.06 -21.75
C ILE A 124 15.72 46.50 -22.14
N TRP A 125 16.56 47.16 -22.93
CA TRP A 125 16.30 48.51 -23.45
C TRP A 125 15.05 48.60 -24.32
N GLU A 126 14.86 47.64 -25.23
CA GLU A 126 13.61 47.55 -26.00
C GLU A 126 12.38 47.38 -25.11
N SER A 127 12.51 46.70 -23.96
CA SER A 127 11.41 46.53 -23.00
C SER A 127 11.04 47.83 -22.28
N PHE A 128 11.94 48.82 -22.24
CA PHE A 128 11.68 50.19 -21.78
C PHE A 128 11.24 51.14 -22.89
N GLY A 129 11.09 50.64 -24.13
CA GLY A 129 10.54 51.38 -25.26
C GLY A 129 11.57 51.87 -26.28
N ASP A 130 12.87 51.63 -26.06
CA ASP A 130 13.90 52.00 -27.02
C ASP A 130 13.72 51.24 -28.34
N GLN A 131 14.01 51.92 -29.46
CA GLN A 131 13.88 51.34 -30.80
C GLN A 131 15.27 51.05 -31.36
N LEU A 132 15.59 49.77 -31.56
CA LEU A 132 16.85 49.35 -32.17
C LEU A 132 16.84 49.66 -33.67
N LEU A 133 17.78 50.47 -34.13
CA LEU A 133 17.96 50.85 -35.54
C LEU A 133 18.90 49.90 -36.27
N SER A 134 20.05 49.59 -35.67
CA SER A 134 21.02 48.66 -36.22
C SER A 134 21.83 48.00 -35.11
N THR A 135 22.35 46.80 -35.36
CA THR A 135 23.29 46.14 -34.45
C THR A 135 24.23 45.23 -35.23
N THR A 136 25.49 45.14 -34.79
CA THR A 136 26.44 44.14 -35.29
C THR A 136 26.44 42.85 -34.46
N LEU A 137 25.59 42.75 -33.43
CA LEU A 137 25.39 41.51 -32.67
C LEU A 137 24.88 40.40 -33.61
N PRO A 138 25.56 39.24 -33.64
CA PRO A 138 25.23 38.19 -34.59
C PRO A 138 23.83 37.64 -34.34
N ASN A 139 23.05 37.54 -35.41
CA ASN A 139 21.74 36.87 -35.41
C ASN A 139 20.73 37.39 -34.36
N TYR A 140 20.83 38.68 -34.00
CA TYR A 140 20.07 39.29 -32.90
C TYR A 140 18.57 38.98 -32.92
N GLN A 141 17.89 39.19 -34.06
CA GLN A 141 16.43 39.02 -34.15
C GLN A 141 15.98 37.58 -33.89
N ASN A 142 16.68 36.60 -34.46
CA ASN A 142 16.36 35.19 -34.23
C ASN A 142 16.60 34.81 -32.76
N ARG A 143 17.72 35.27 -32.18
CA ARG A 143 18.03 34.99 -30.78
C ARG A 143 17.03 35.65 -29.82
N LYS A 144 16.62 36.88 -30.09
CA LYS A 144 15.54 37.58 -29.37
C LYS A 144 14.25 36.76 -29.41
N ASN A 145 13.85 36.27 -30.59
CA ASN A 145 12.65 35.44 -30.75
C ASN A 145 12.75 34.13 -29.95
N GLU A 146 13.91 33.46 -29.95
CA GLU A 146 14.15 32.26 -29.14
C GLU A 146 14.01 32.53 -27.64
N ILE A 147 14.57 33.65 -27.15
CA ILE A 147 14.50 34.04 -25.75
C ILE A 147 13.04 34.36 -25.38
N LEU A 148 12.34 35.16 -26.19
CA LEU A 148 10.94 35.51 -25.95
C LEU A 148 10.02 34.28 -25.96
N ALA A 149 10.28 33.29 -26.82
CA ALA A 149 9.55 32.02 -26.80
C ALA A 149 9.74 31.28 -25.47
N LYS A 150 10.95 31.27 -24.91
CA LYS A 150 11.22 30.69 -23.57
C LYS A 150 10.55 31.47 -22.44
N VAL A 151 10.61 32.80 -22.49
CA VAL A 151 9.95 33.71 -21.54
C VAL A 151 8.45 33.45 -21.52
N ASN A 152 7.80 33.46 -22.68
CA ASN A 152 6.34 33.26 -22.80
C ASN A 152 5.90 31.86 -22.37
N ALA A 153 6.75 30.84 -22.57
CA ALA A 153 6.47 29.45 -22.20
C ALA A 153 7.03 29.04 -20.82
N HIS A 154 7.49 29.98 -19.99
CA HIS A 154 8.08 29.70 -18.67
C HIS A 154 7.08 29.00 -17.74
N ASN A 155 5.83 29.45 -17.75
CA ASN A 155 4.78 28.95 -16.86
C ASN A 155 4.11 27.67 -17.35
N THR A 156 4.39 27.21 -18.57
CA THR A 156 3.81 25.98 -19.11
C THR A 156 4.27 24.78 -18.30
N LYS A 157 3.31 23.99 -17.79
CA LYS A 157 3.56 22.81 -16.96
C LYS A 157 3.48 21.52 -17.80
N PRO A 158 4.20 20.45 -17.43
CA PRO A 158 3.96 19.13 -18.01
C PRO A 158 2.51 18.70 -17.83
N SER A 159 1.99 17.89 -18.75
CA SER A 159 0.58 17.47 -18.77
C SER A 159 0.13 16.74 -17.49
N PHE A 160 1.06 16.14 -16.76
CA PHE A 160 0.81 15.44 -15.51
C PHE A 160 0.96 16.29 -14.25
N ASN A 161 1.21 17.60 -14.35
CA ASN A 161 1.37 18.46 -13.17
C ASN A 161 0.17 18.36 -12.22
N ASN A 162 0.45 18.32 -10.91
CA ASN A 162 -0.49 18.16 -9.80
C ASN A 162 -1.27 16.84 -9.76
N GLN A 163 -1.02 15.88 -10.66
CA GLN A 163 -1.66 14.58 -10.62
C GLN A 163 -1.19 13.77 -9.39
N THR A 164 -2.06 12.83 -8.98
CA THR A 164 -1.71 11.82 -7.99
C THR A 164 -1.33 10.53 -8.69
N ILE A 165 -0.12 10.05 -8.43
CA ILE A 165 0.40 8.79 -8.97
C ILE A 165 0.38 7.75 -7.85
N THR A 166 -0.33 6.65 -8.09
CA THR A 166 -0.36 5.49 -7.20
C THR A 166 0.45 4.36 -7.82
N LEU A 167 1.40 3.80 -7.06
CA LEU A 167 2.21 2.65 -7.46
C LEU A 167 2.09 1.55 -6.41
N ASN A 168 2.24 0.28 -6.79
CA ASN A 168 2.60 -0.76 -5.85
C ASN A 168 4.13 -0.85 -5.73
N VAL A 169 4.65 -1.31 -4.59
CA VAL A 169 6.10 -1.56 -4.49
C VAL A 169 6.54 -2.61 -5.52
N GLY A 170 7.61 -2.32 -6.25
CA GLY A 170 8.08 -3.10 -7.40
C GLY A 170 7.57 -2.59 -8.75
N ASP A 171 6.49 -1.79 -8.76
CA ASP A 171 5.96 -1.22 -10.00
C ASP A 171 6.89 -0.17 -10.59
N THR A 172 6.81 -0.05 -11.91
CA THR A 172 7.46 0.98 -12.69
C THR A 172 6.46 1.57 -13.66
N ILE A 173 6.30 2.89 -13.63
CA ILE A 173 5.45 3.62 -14.58
C ILE A 173 6.29 4.60 -15.39
N THR A 174 5.84 4.90 -16.60
CA THR A 174 6.44 5.96 -17.43
C THR A 174 5.38 7.01 -17.74
N LEU A 175 5.63 8.24 -17.32
CA LEU A 175 4.79 9.39 -17.61
C LEU A 175 5.30 10.11 -18.86
N ASN A 176 4.41 10.32 -19.83
CA ASN A 176 4.72 11.04 -21.06
C ASN A 176 4.11 12.45 -21.00
N ASP A 177 4.95 13.47 -21.14
CA ASP A 177 4.50 14.86 -21.18
C ASP A 177 4.02 15.23 -22.59
N THR A 178 2.70 15.35 -22.75
CA THR A 178 2.08 15.75 -24.02
C THR A 178 2.20 17.25 -24.31
N ASN A 179 2.57 18.07 -23.32
CA ASN A 179 2.83 19.49 -23.51
C ASN A 179 4.27 19.75 -23.99
N GLY A 180 5.14 18.74 -23.95
CA GLY A 180 6.50 18.82 -24.48
C GLY A 180 7.45 19.76 -23.76
N VAL A 181 7.21 20.06 -22.48
CA VAL A 181 7.97 21.04 -21.68
C VAL A 181 8.77 20.42 -20.55
N LEU A 182 8.65 19.13 -20.28
CA LEU A 182 9.33 18.43 -19.21
C LEU A 182 10.85 18.60 -19.23
N SER A 183 11.48 18.66 -20.41
CA SER A 183 12.92 18.88 -20.56
C SER A 183 13.41 20.15 -19.85
N LYS A 184 12.57 21.20 -19.78
CA LYS A 184 12.87 22.48 -19.10
C LYS A 184 13.04 22.35 -17.58
N TYR A 185 12.45 21.32 -16.97
CA TYR A 185 12.44 21.12 -15.52
C TYR A 185 13.61 20.25 -15.07
N GLY A 186 14.83 20.79 -15.09
CA GLY A 186 16.06 20.04 -14.86
C GLY A 186 16.38 19.73 -13.39
N ASN A 187 15.86 20.53 -12.46
CA ASN A 187 16.34 20.54 -11.08
C ASN A 187 15.40 19.76 -10.16
N LEU A 188 15.82 18.60 -9.66
CA LEU A 188 15.04 17.82 -8.70
C LEU A 188 14.98 18.56 -7.36
N ALA A 189 13.80 19.09 -7.01
CA ALA A 189 13.59 19.85 -5.78
C ALA A 189 13.08 18.98 -4.63
N SER A 190 12.34 17.91 -4.92
CA SER A 190 11.84 16.98 -3.90
C SER A 190 11.57 15.61 -4.48
N ASN A 191 11.89 14.56 -3.71
CA ASN A 191 11.49 13.17 -3.94
C ASN A 191 11.17 12.53 -2.59
N SER A 192 10.19 13.08 -1.88
CA SER A 192 9.94 12.68 -0.48
C SER A 192 9.33 11.29 -0.31
N ALA A 193 8.76 10.73 -1.39
CA ALA A 193 8.33 9.33 -1.47
C ALA A 193 9.48 8.34 -1.73
N ASN A 194 10.71 8.83 -1.96
CA ASN A 194 11.90 8.01 -2.20
C ASN A 194 11.72 7.01 -3.36
N LEU A 195 11.28 7.53 -4.51
CA LEU A 195 11.18 6.75 -5.75
C LEU A 195 12.53 6.71 -6.46
N GLN A 196 12.77 5.67 -7.25
CA GLN A 196 13.82 5.72 -8.27
C GLN A 196 13.28 6.46 -9.50
N LEU A 197 14.07 7.41 -10.00
CA LEU A 197 13.66 8.33 -11.07
C LEU A 197 14.58 8.16 -12.28
N ASN A 198 14.01 8.14 -13.48
CA ASN A 198 14.75 8.30 -14.71
C ASN A 198 13.99 9.25 -15.63
N LYS A 199 14.62 10.36 -16.00
CA LYS A 199 14.04 11.38 -16.85
C LYS A 199 14.82 11.45 -18.15
N SER A 200 14.13 11.33 -19.28
CA SER A 200 14.73 11.43 -20.62
C SER A 200 13.77 12.15 -21.57
N GLY A 201 14.19 13.29 -22.10
CA GLY A 201 13.35 14.14 -22.95
C GLY A 201 12.03 14.51 -22.26
N ASN A 202 10.92 14.09 -22.86
CA ASN A 202 9.55 14.30 -22.36
C ASN A 202 8.97 13.09 -21.61
N GLN A 203 9.82 12.15 -21.17
CA GLN A 203 9.43 11.00 -20.37
C GLN A 203 10.01 11.08 -18.97
N LEU A 204 9.19 10.76 -17.97
CA LEU A 204 9.58 10.59 -16.58
C LEU A 204 9.16 9.21 -16.10
N LYS A 205 10.14 8.33 -15.90
CA LYS A 205 9.98 6.99 -15.36
C LYS A 205 10.12 7.02 -13.85
N LEU A 206 9.14 6.43 -13.17
CA LEU A 206 9.03 6.35 -11.72
C LEU A 206 8.97 4.88 -11.30
N THR A 207 9.85 4.47 -10.40
CA THR A 207 9.87 3.10 -9.85
C THR A 207 9.76 3.15 -8.34
N ALA A 208 8.77 2.44 -7.79
CA ALA A 208 8.62 2.25 -6.35
C ALA A 208 9.44 1.04 -5.90
N ASN A 209 10.19 1.17 -4.81
CA ASN A 209 11.03 0.12 -4.25
C ASN A 209 10.78 -0.08 -2.76
N SER A 210 11.47 -1.05 -2.14
CA SER A 210 11.28 -1.40 -0.72
C SER A 210 11.60 -0.28 0.28
N SER A 211 12.34 0.75 -0.15
CA SER A 211 12.67 1.94 0.65
C SER A 211 11.75 3.13 0.36
N SER A 212 10.81 3.00 -0.58
CA SER A 212 9.83 4.04 -0.87
C SER A 212 8.86 4.23 0.30
N LYS A 213 8.28 5.43 0.40
CA LYS A 213 7.32 5.80 1.47
C LYS A 213 5.90 5.77 0.93
N GLU A 214 4.94 5.48 1.81
CA GLU A 214 3.51 5.36 1.46
C GLU A 214 2.95 6.61 0.80
N THR A 215 3.44 7.78 1.20
CA THR A 215 3.07 9.08 0.61
C THR A 215 4.29 9.97 0.42
N GLY A 216 4.20 10.88 -0.54
CA GLY A 216 5.17 11.94 -0.71
C GLY A 216 4.86 12.83 -1.89
N LYS A 217 5.82 13.69 -2.21
CA LYS A 217 5.79 14.61 -3.34
C LYS A 217 7.04 14.42 -4.18
N LEU A 218 6.85 14.51 -5.50
CA LEU A 218 7.93 14.65 -6.45
C LEU A 218 7.83 16.05 -7.05
N GLN A 219 8.90 16.83 -7.02
CA GLN A 219 8.92 18.18 -7.57
C GLN A 219 10.19 18.43 -8.35
N TYR A 220 10.04 19.02 -9.53
CA TYR A 220 11.15 19.57 -10.30
C TYR A 220 10.95 21.06 -10.56
N ASN A 221 12.07 21.78 -10.61
CA ASN A 221 12.14 23.20 -10.90
C ASN A 221 12.84 23.46 -12.25
N ILE A 222 12.51 24.58 -12.88
CA ILE A 222 13.22 25.09 -14.06
C ILE A 222 14.54 25.69 -13.61
N ALA A 223 14.52 26.59 -12.62
CA ALA A 223 15.70 27.30 -12.15
C ALA A 223 16.25 26.74 -10.84
N ASN A 224 17.54 27.00 -10.58
CA ASN A 224 18.17 26.69 -9.31
C ASN A 224 17.71 27.67 -8.24
N THR A 225 17.82 27.27 -6.97
CA THR A 225 17.47 28.13 -5.83
C THR A 225 18.28 29.43 -5.81
N ASN A 226 19.52 29.41 -6.29
CA ASN A 226 20.40 30.58 -6.35
C ASN A 226 19.97 31.61 -7.41
N ASP A 227 19.10 31.24 -8.35
CA ASP A 227 18.57 32.12 -9.39
C ASP A 227 17.25 32.78 -8.96
N VAL A 228 16.71 32.37 -7.81
CA VAL A 228 15.46 32.86 -7.24
C VAL A 228 15.75 33.83 -6.10
N GLY A 229 15.02 34.93 -6.03
CA GLY A 229 15.18 35.92 -4.96
C GLY A 229 14.73 37.32 -5.37
N THR A 230 15.20 38.29 -4.61
CA THR A 230 14.90 39.71 -4.84
C THR A 230 15.79 40.27 -5.96
N SER A 231 15.19 41.03 -6.86
CA SER A 231 15.91 41.83 -7.86
C SER A 231 16.22 43.21 -7.28
N PHE A 232 17.43 43.73 -7.50
CA PHE A 232 17.87 45.00 -6.95
C PHE A 232 18.16 46.01 -8.06
N VAL A 233 17.95 47.29 -7.77
CA VAL A 233 18.44 48.42 -8.55
C VAL A 233 19.51 49.15 -7.73
N PHE A 234 20.54 49.60 -8.42
CA PHE A 234 21.68 50.31 -7.87
C PHE A 234 21.68 51.72 -8.46
N ASN A 235 21.54 52.71 -7.58
CA ASN A 235 21.39 54.10 -7.97
C ASN A 235 22.58 54.93 -7.49
N LYS A 236 23.12 55.79 -8.34
CA LYS A 236 24.13 56.78 -7.97
C LYS A 236 23.83 58.08 -8.70
N PRO A 237 23.77 59.24 -8.00
CA PRO A 237 23.41 60.50 -8.64
C PRO A 237 24.26 60.79 -9.89
N ASN A 238 23.61 61.17 -10.99
CA ASN A 238 24.22 61.45 -12.30
C ASN A 238 24.91 60.26 -12.98
N GLU A 239 24.74 59.04 -12.47
CA GLU A 239 25.16 57.82 -13.13
C GLU A 239 23.95 56.97 -13.52
N GLN A 240 24.16 56.13 -14.52
CA GLN A 240 23.17 55.19 -15.02
C GLN A 240 22.70 54.22 -13.92
N LYS A 241 21.38 54.05 -13.79
CA LYS A 241 20.79 52.97 -12.99
C LYS A 241 21.08 51.61 -13.60
N VAL A 242 21.53 50.69 -12.75
CA VAL A 242 21.78 49.29 -13.11
C VAL A 242 21.00 48.36 -12.20
N ALA A 243 20.57 47.22 -12.72
CA ALA A 243 19.77 46.27 -11.97
C ALA A 243 20.31 44.84 -12.06
N THR A 244 20.26 44.12 -10.94
CA THR A 244 20.43 42.67 -10.91
C THR A 244 19.06 42.02 -10.89
N PHE A 245 18.90 40.97 -11.71
CA PHE A 245 17.62 40.27 -11.83
C PHE A 245 17.69 38.87 -11.22
N LYS A 246 16.67 38.56 -10.43
CA LYS A 246 16.38 37.23 -9.88
C LYS A 246 14.94 36.87 -10.22
N LEU A 247 14.69 35.57 -10.43
CA LEU A 247 13.34 35.08 -10.64
C LEU A 247 12.54 35.16 -9.32
N SER A 248 11.26 35.50 -9.40
CA SER A 248 10.37 35.53 -8.23
C SER A 248 10.09 34.12 -7.69
N ASN A 249 10.17 33.10 -8.54
CA ASN A 249 10.07 31.70 -8.17
C ASN A 249 10.88 30.82 -9.15
N ALA A 250 11.18 29.58 -8.76
CA ALA A 250 12.02 28.69 -9.55
C ALA A 250 11.32 28.05 -10.77
N GLY A 251 10.02 28.30 -10.95
CA GLY A 251 9.16 27.64 -11.93
C GLY A 251 9.08 26.13 -11.69
N SER A 252 8.04 25.64 -11.01
CA SER A 252 7.96 24.22 -10.63
C SER A 252 6.77 23.47 -11.23
N PHE A 253 6.92 22.15 -11.38
CA PHE A 253 5.78 21.23 -11.42
C PHE A 253 5.92 20.23 -10.29
N GLN A 254 4.80 19.66 -9.85
CA GLN A 254 4.80 18.65 -8.80
C GLN A 254 3.87 17.47 -9.14
N LEU A 255 4.13 16.34 -8.49
CA LEU A 255 3.26 15.16 -8.44
C LEU A 255 3.04 14.78 -6.98
N ASN A 256 1.82 14.33 -6.66
CA ASN A 256 1.53 13.67 -5.40
C ASN A 256 1.76 12.17 -5.60
N ILE A 257 2.51 11.54 -4.70
CA ILE A 257 2.86 10.12 -4.81
C ILE A 257 2.18 9.34 -3.69
N LYS A 258 1.58 8.20 -4.06
CA LYS A 258 1.11 7.17 -3.15
C LYS A 258 1.75 5.84 -3.52
N VAL A 259 2.27 5.12 -2.54
CA VAL A 259 2.87 3.80 -2.74
C VAL A 259 2.19 2.78 -1.83
N ASN A 260 1.64 1.73 -2.43
CA ASN A 260 1.11 0.59 -1.68
C ASN A 260 2.28 -0.33 -1.29
N LEU A 261 2.72 -0.25 -0.05
CA LEU A 261 3.83 -1.04 0.49
C LEU A 261 3.38 -2.37 1.09
N ASN A 262 2.10 -2.48 1.43
CA ASN A 262 1.56 -3.59 2.23
C ASN A 262 0.45 -4.32 1.49
N GLY A 263 0.15 -5.52 1.96
CA GLY A 263 -0.99 -6.34 1.60
C GLY A 263 -1.48 -7.15 2.79
N ASN A 264 -2.48 -7.99 2.55
CA ASN A 264 -3.19 -8.72 3.58
C ASN A 264 -3.32 -10.21 3.20
N VAL A 265 -3.60 -11.03 4.20
CA VAL A 265 -3.97 -12.43 4.01
C VAL A 265 -5.20 -12.75 4.84
N LYS A 266 -6.12 -13.49 4.22
CA LYS A 266 -7.36 -13.95 4.83
C LYS A 266 -7.47 -15.46 4.66
N LEU A 267 -7.53 -16.18 5.76
CA LEU A 267 -7.83 -17.59 5.79
C LEU A 267 -9.35 -17.79 5.87
N LYS A 268 -9.85 -18.78 5.12
CA LYS A 268 -11.21 -19.30 5.20
C LYS A 268 -11.19 -20.78 5.56
N LYS A 269 -11.70 -21.12 6.73
CA LYS A 269 -11.83 -22.49 7.22
C LYS A 269 -13.21 -23.03 6.89
N VAL A 270 -13.24 -24.18 6.22
CA VAL A 270 -14.48 -24.84 5.80
C VAL A 270 -14.52 -26.30 6.23
N ASP A 271 -15.74 -26.80 6.34
CA ASP A 271 -16.05 -28.23 6.35
C ASP A 271 -15.95 -28.74 4.92
N GLU A 272 -15.13 -29.78 4.69
CA GLU A 272 -14.94 -30.37 3.37
C GLU A 272 -16.20 -31.04 2.82
N ASP A 273 -17.08 -31.54 3.70
CA ASP A 273 -18.29 -32.25 3.28
C ASP A 273 -19.39 -31.26 2.86
N THR A 274 -19.52 -30.14 3.58
CA THR A 274 -20.67 -29.23 3.43
C THR A 274 -20.31 -27.85 2.86
N GLY A 275 -19.03 -27.48 2.84
CA GLY A 275 -18.56 -26.14 2.47
C GLY A 275 -18.87 -25.05 3.51
N GLN A 276 -19.51 -25.40 4.63
CA GLN A 276 -19.91 -24.46 5.67
C GLN A 276 -18.69 -23.94 6.46
N PRO A 277 -18.78 -22.72 7.03
CA PRO A 277 -17.69 -22.15 7.79
C PRO A 277 -17.43 -22.93 9.08
N VAL A 278 -16.15 -23.09 9.43
CA VAL A 278 -15.72 -23.80 10.64
C VAL A 278 -15.07 -22.82 11.65
N PRO A 279 -15.83 -22.38 12.67
CA PRO A 279 -15.33 -21.48 13.71
C PRO A 279 -14.45 -22.21 14.72
N ASN A 280 -13.79 -21.46 15.60
CA ASN A 280 -13.05 -21.98 16.75
C ASN A 280 -11.90 -22.94 16.40
N THR A 281 -11.35 -22.83 15.18
CA THR A 281 -10.15 -23.57 14.77
C THR A 281 -8.92 -22.71 15.02
N LYS A 282 -7.90 -23.27 15.66
CA LYS A 282 -6.65 -22.54 15.97
C LYS A 282 -5.67 -22.68 14.81
N MET A 283 -5.38 -21.56 14.15
CA MET A 283 -4.43 -21.44 13.05
C MET A 283 -3.16 -20.71 13.52
N LYS A 284 -2.00 -21.12 13.02
CA LYS A 284 -0.72 -20.46 13.27
C LYS A 284 -0.20 -19.83 11.98
N PHE A 285 0.13 -18.56 12.05
CA PHE A 285 0.70 -17.76 10.98
C PHE A 285 2.16 -17.42 11.34
N GLU A 286 3.10 -17.89 10.52
CA GLU A 286 4.54 -17.70 10.72
C GLU A 286 5.10 -16.82 9.59
N PHE A 287 5.69 -15.67 9.96
CA PHE A 287 6.26 -14.70 9.01
C PHE A 287 7.35 -13.87 9.70
N ASN A 288 8.41 -13.49 8.98
CA ASN A 288 9.49 -12.64 9.49
C ASN A 288 10.09 -13.11 10.84
N GLY A 289 10.19 -14.42 11.06
CA GLY A 289 10.67 -15.01 12.32
C GLY A 289 9.70 -14.88 13.50
N GLN A 290 8.50 -14.38 13.29
CA GLN A 290 7.41 -14.27 14.26
C GLN A 290 6.38 -15.38 14.04
N SER A 291 5.63 -15.69 15.09
CA SER A 291 4.51 -16.63 15.08
C SER A 291 3.30 -16.00 15.75
N LYS A 292 2.14 -16.04 15.09
CA LYS A 292 0.85 -15.56 15.62
C LYS A 292 -0.20 -16.66 15.51
N GLU A 293 -0.79 -17.04 16.64
CA GLU A 293 -1.96 -17.92 16.65
C GLU A 293 -3.25 -17.09 16.56
N ILE A 294 -4.16 -17.48 15.67
CA ILE A 294 -5.46 -16.86 15.47
C ILE A 294 -6.52 -17.95 15.45
N VAL A 295 -7.61 -17.74 16.18
CA VAL A 295 -8.77 -18.62 16.18
C VAL A 295 -9.78 -18.12 15.15
N THR A 296 -10.33 -19.02 14.33
CA THR A 296 -11.33 -18.66 13.32
C THR A 296 -12.62 -18.16 13.95
N ASP A 297 -13.19 -17.08 13.38
CA ASP A 297 -14.44 -16.49 13.83
C ASP A 297 -15.67 -17.31 13.45
N THR A 298 -16.88 -16.81 13.74
CA THR A 298 -18.16 -17.46 13.42
C THR A 298 -18.38 -17.73 11.92
N ASN A 299 -17.66 -17.03 11.03
CA ASN A 299 -17.68 -17.22 9.59
C ASN A 299 -16.50 -18.07 9.11
N GLY A 300 -15.75 -18.70 10.01
CA GLY A 300 -14.59 -19.51 9.69
C GLY A 300 -13.39 -18.69 9.22
N LEU A 301 -13.33 -17.38 9.52
CA LEU A 301 -12.31 -16.48 9.00
C LEU A 301 -11.22 -16.20 10.03
N ALA A 302 -9.97 -16.08 9.55
CA ALA A 302 -8.84 -15.55 10.30
C ALA A 302 -8.01 -14.66 9.36
N GLN A 303 -7.50 -13.50 9.81
CA GLN A 303 -6.80 -12.59 8.92
C GLN A 303 -5.61 -11.87 9.57
N ILE A 304 -4.65 -11.49 8.75
CA ILE A 304 -3.57 -10.56 9.10
C ILE A 304 -3.52 -9.48 8.02
N ASN A 305 -3.59 -8.23 8.46
CA ASN A 305 -3.57 -7.05 7.60
C ASN A 305 -2.21 -6.34 7.69
N ASP A 306 -1.98 -5.46 6.72
CA ASP A 306 -0.86 -4.51 6.70
C ASP A 306 0.52 -5.17 6.81
N LEU A 307 0.68 -6.34 6.18
CA LEU A 307 1.96 -7.01 6.05
C LEU A 307 2.73 -6.42 4.87
N LYS A 308 4.03 -6.17 5.04
CA LYS A 308 4.88 -5.70 3.95
C LYS A 308 4.82 -6.66 2.77
N ALA A 309 4.62 -6.14 1.57
CA ALA A 309 4.65 -6.92 0.35
C ALA A 309 6.00 -7.65 0.20
N GLY A 310 5.96 -8.85 -0.39
CA GLY A 310 7.09 -9.78 -0.46
C GLY A 310 7.33 -10.59 0.81
N THR A 311 6.62 -10.30 1.91
CA THR A 311 6.67 -11.14 3.12
C THR A 311 6.14 -12.53 2.80
N LYS A 312 6.96 -13.57 3.01
CA LYS A 312 6.50 -14.97 2.97
C LYS A 312 5.82 -15.32 4.28
N ILE A 313 4.69 -16.00 4.19
CA ILE A 313 3.93 -16.46 5.34
C ILE A 313 3.57 -17.92 5.20
N LYS A 314 3.85 -18.68 6.25
CA LYS A 314 3.44 -20.08 6.40
C LYS A 314 2.24 -20.15 7.34
N ILE A 315 1.19 -20.81 6.91
CA ILE A 315 -0.05 -20.97 7.65
C ILE A 315 -0.24 -22.44 7.95
N THR A 316 -0.41 -22.80 9.21
CA THR A 316 -0.60 -24.19 9.67
C THR A 316 -1.80 -24.30 10.59
N GLU A 317 -2.49 -25.45 10.54
CA GLU A 317 -3.51 -25.77 11.52
C GLU A 317 -2.87 -26.38 12.78
N VAL A 318 -3.07 -25.74 13.93
CA VAL A 318 -2.54 -26.24 15.21
C VAL A 318 -3.54 -27.20 15.83
N THR A 319 -4.80 -26.80 15.93
CA THR A 319 -5.86 -27.66 16.45
C THR A 319 -7.17 -27.43 15.72
N ALA A 320 -7.80 -28.52 15.29
CA ALA A 320 -9.16 -28.53 14.80
C ALA A 320 -10.16 -28.10 15.88
N SER A 321 -11.25 -27.48 15.42
CA SER A 321 -12.45 -27.27 16.22
C SER A 321 -13.11 -28.60 16.59
N ASN A 322 -13.93 -28.58 17.64
CA ASN A 322 -14.65 -29.77 18.10
C ASN A 322 -15.45 -30.43 16.97
N GLY A 323 -15.35 -31.76 16.85
CA GLY A 323 -16.02 -32.55 15.80
C GLY A 323 -15.29 -32.62 14.46
N PHE A 324 -14.13 -31.97 14.30
CA PHE A 324 -13.33 -32.02 13.07
C PHE A 324 -11.95 -32.63 13.31
N VAL A 325 -11.36 -33.20 12.26
CA VAL A 325 -10.01 -33.79 12.32
C VAL A 325 -8.98 -32.79 11.79
N ASN A 326 -7.90 -32.59 12.54
CA ASN A 326 -6.72 -31.85 12.07
C ASN A 326 -5.85 -32.78 11.23
N LYS A 327 -5.74 -32.49 9.93
CA LYS A 327 -4.90 -33.25 8.99
C LYS A 327 -3.45 -32.75 8.87
N GLY A 328 -3.06 -31.74 9.65
CA GLY A 328 -1.71 -31.18 9.63
C GLY A 328 -1.37 -30.38 8.37
N GLU A 329 -2.38 -29.82 7.70
CA GLU A 329 -2.18 -29.04 6.47
C GLU A 329 -1.34 -27.78 6.73
N SER A 330 -0.45 -27.47 5.78
CA SER A 330 0.39 -26.28 5.78
C SER A 330 0.37 -25.63 4.40
N LYS A 331 0.21 -24.31 4.34
CA LYS A 331 0.28 -23.53 3.09
C LYS A 331 1.24 -22.37 3.23
N GLU A 332 2.00 -22.10 2.18
CA GLU A 332 2.88 -20.92 2.10
C GLU A 332 2.37 -19.99 1.01
N ILE A 333 2.29 -18.69 1.33
CA ILE A 333 1.96 -17.64 0.36
C ILE A 333 2.93 -16.46 0.52
N THR A 334 3.02 -15.62 -0.50
CA THR A 334 3.80 -14.37 -0.44
C THR A 334 2.83 -13.20 -0.54
N ILE A 335 2.95 -12.24 0.37
CA ILE A 335 2.06 -11.06 0.40
C ILE A 335 2.28 -10.21 -0.84
N GLU A 336 1.18 -9.91 -1.53
CA GLU A 336 1.17 -9.00 -2.68
C GLU A 336 0.70 -7.59 -2.26
N PRO A 337 1.30 -6.53 -2.81
CA PRO A 337 0.93 -5.16 -2.46
C PRO A 337 -0.51 -4.84 -2.88
N ASN A 338 -1.22 -4.09 -2.04
CA ASN A 338 -2.61 -3.66 -2.24
C ASN A 338 -3.62 -4.79 -2.50
N LYS A 339 -3.31 -6.02 -2.03
CA LYS A 339 -4.19 -7.17 -2.22
C LYS A 339 -4.44 -7.89 -0.91
N THR A 340 -5.58 -8.57 -0.85
CA THR A 340 -5.90 -9.53 0.20
C THR A 340 -5.90 -10.91 -0.42
N ILE A 341 -4.93 -11.75 -0.05
CA ILE A 341 -4.85 -13.12 -0.55
C ILE A 341 -5.76 -13.99 0.29
N GLU A 342 -6.72 -14.67 -0.34
CA GLU A 342 -7.58 -15.64 0.34
C GLU A 342 -6.97 -17.05 0.29
N VAL A 343 -6.91 -17.73 1.43
CA VAL A 343 -6.39 -19.10 1.54
C VAL A 343 -7.44 -19.98 2.21
N VAL A 344 -7.86 -21.05 1.54
CA VAL A 344 -8.90 -21.96 2.06
C VAL A 344 -8.26 -23.15 2.77
N PHE A 345 -8.73 -23.52 3.96
CA PHE A 345 -8.35 -24.73 4.70
C PHE A 345 -9.59 -25.58 5.00
N GLY A 346 -9.58 -26.83 4.53
CA GLY A 346 -10.70 -27.77 4.72
C GLY A 346 -10.40 -28.78 5.83
N ASN A 347 -11.39 -29.10 6.68
CA ASN A 347 -11.33 -30.28 7.55
C ASN A 347 -12.52 -31.18 7.27
N LYS A 348 -12.30 -32.49 7.41
CA LYS A 348 -13.39 -33.45 7.50
C LYS A 348 -13.91 -33.52 8.92
N ALA A 349 -15.23 -33.67 9.03
CA ALA A 349 -15.87 -34.02 10.28
C ALA A 349 -15.39 -35.41 10.73
N GLN A 350 -15.15 -35.57 12.03
CA GLN A 350 -14.85 -36.87 12.61
C GLN A 350 -16.11 -37.75 12.59
N GLN A 351 -15.90 -39.03 12.28
CA GLN A 351 -16.97 -40.01 12.23
C GLN A 351 -16.65 -41.20 13.14
N GLY A 352 -17.66 -41.98 13.48
CA GLY A 352 -17.54 -43.23 14.21
C GLY A 352 -18.07 -44.41 13.40
N LEU A 353 -17.59 -45.61 13.72
CA LEU A 353 -18.11 -46.87 13.18
C LEU A 353 -18.66 -47.72 14.33
N LEU A 354 -19.90 -48.17 14.18
CA LEU A 354 -20.53 -49.05 15.16
C LEU A 354 -20.11 -50.48 14.87
N HIS A 355 -19.51 -51.12 15.87
CA HIS A 355 -19.32 -52.56 15.90
C HIS A 355 -20.32 -53.16 16.88
N LEU A 356 -21.27 -53.94 16.37
CA LEU A 356 -22.23 -54.66 17.19
C LEU A 356 -22.15 -56.14 16.86
N ARG A 357 -22.06 -56.97 17.90
CA ARG A 357 -22.13 -58.42 17.77
C ARG A 357 -23.41 -58.96 18.38
N LYS A 358 -24.14 -59.72 17.58
CA LYS A 358 -25.43 -60.30 17.90
C LYS A 358 -25.30 -61.81 18.09
N THR A 359 -25.86 -62.30 19.18
CA THR A 359 -25.99 -63.74 19.42
C THR A 359 -27.43 -64.15 19.67
N GLY A 360 -27.71 -65.41 19.35
CA GLY A 360 -29.01 -66.06 19.51
C GLY A 360 -28.86 -67.32 20.36
N GLN A 361 -29.86 -67.58 21.19
CA GLN A 361 -29.98 -68.80 21.95
C GLN A 361 -30.21 -70.00 20.99
N LYS A 362 -29.42 -71.06 21.11
CA LYS A 362 -29.54 -72.28 20.32
C LYS A 362 -29.47 -73.48 21.25
N ALA A 363 -30.36 -74.45 21.05
CA ALA A 363 -30.32 -75.70 21.82
C ALA A 363 -28.95 -76.37 21.61
N SER A 364 -28.26 -76.63 22.71
CA SER A 364 -26.90 -77.17 22.74
C SER A 364 -26.89 -78.65 23.12
N SER A 365 -27.71 -79.03 24.10
CA SER A 365 -27.89 -80.43 24.47
C SER A 365 -29.27 -80.68 25.10
N VAL A 366 -29.68 -81.95 25.15
CA VAL A 366 -30.90 -82.38 25.84
C VAL A 366 -30.47 -83.44 26.86
N THR A 367 -30.83 -83.23 28.12
CA THR A 367 -30.64 -84.22 29.19
C THR A 367 -31.99 -84.82 29.56
N ALA A 368 -32.04 -86.15 29.70
CA ALA A 368 -33.25 -86.86 30.10
C ALA A 368 -33.13 -87.30 31.55
N LYS A 369 -34.15 -87.02 32.37
CA LYS A 369 -34.25 -87.48 33.76
C LYS A 369 -35.54 -88.28 33.91
N ASP A 370 -35.45 -89.44 34.55
CA ASP A 370 -36.64 -90.23 34.88
C ASP A 370 -37.46 -89.51 35.96
N SER A 371 -38.79 -89.52 35.83
CA SER A 371 -39.73 -88.98 36.81
C SER A 371 -40.94 -89.90 36.95
N ASP A 372 -41.71 -89.73 38.03
CA ASP A 372 -42.93 -90.51 38.31
C ASP A 372 -44.02 -90.39 37.22
N TYR A 373 -43.86 -89.44 36.29
CA TYR A 373 -44.77 -89.17 35.17
C TYR A 373 -44.14 -89.43 33.79
N GLY A 374 -42.96 -90.04 33.73
CA GLY A 374 -42.22 -90.35 32.49
C GLY A 374 -40.88 -89.61 32.36
N LYS A 375 -40.21 -89.74 31.21
CA LYS A 375 -38.92 -89.07 30.95
C LYS A 375 -39.12 -87.57 30.76
N LEU A 376 -38.55 -86.78 31.65
CA LEU A 376 -38.43 -85.33 31.51
C LEU A 376 -37.21 -85.00 30.66
N HIS A 377 -37.41 -84.23 29.59
CA HIS A 377 -36.34 -83.69 28.75
C HIS A 377 -36.04 -82.25 29.15
N GLU A 378 -34.82 -82.00 29.62
CA GLU A 378 -34.30 -80.68 29.95
C GLU A 378 -33.34 -80.23 28.85
N ILE A 379 -33.74 -79.20 28.10
CA ILE A 379 -32.95 -78.62 27.01
C ILE A 379 -31.99 -77.58 27.58
N THR A 380 -30.70 -77.76 27.35
CA THR A 380 -29.67 -76.76 27.64
C THR A 380 -29.45 -75.90 26.40
N PHE A 381 -29.35 -74.59 26.59
CA PHE A 381 -29.16 -73.64 25.51
C PHE A 381 -27.84 -72.88 25.64
N ASP A 382 -27.17 -72.68 24.51
CA ASP A 382 -25.99 -71.81 24.38
C ASP A 382 -26.29 -70.58 23.51
N TYR A 383 -25.41 -69.58 23.56
CA TYR A 383 -25.49 -68.40 22.70
C TYR A 383 -24.44 -68.46 21.59
N VAL A 384 -24.90 -68.56 20.35
CA VAL A 384 -24.04 -68.57 19.15
C VAL A 384 -24.24 -67.29 18.35
N PRO A 385 -23.27 -66.89 17.50
CA PRO A 385 -23.47 -65.87 16.48
C PRO A 385 -24.79 -66.01 15.72
N LEU A 386 -25.51 -64.91 15.49
CA LEU A 386 -26.79 -64.92 14.80
C LEU A 386 -26.76 -64.02 13.56
N ALA A 387 -26.84 -64.64 12.39
CA ALA A 387 -26.91 -63.99 11.08
C ALA A 387 -28.33 -63.48 10.75
N ASP A 388 -28.43 -62.65 9.72
CA ASP A 388 -29.67 -62.18 9.11
C ASP A 388 -30.60 -61.40 10.06
N VAL A 389 -30.06 -60.87 11.16
CA VAL A 389 -30.77 -59.94 12.05
C VAL A 389 -30.65 -58.54 11.49
N THR A 390 -31.79 -57.87 11.27
CA THR A 390 -31.82 -56.50 10.75
C THR A 390 -31.91 -55.50 11.88
N PHE A 391 -31.00 -54.52 11.89
CA PHE A 391 -31.02 -53.35 12.77
C PHE A 391 -31.32 -52.08 11.98
N THR A 392 -32.22 -51.26 12.53
CA THR A 392 -32.41 -49.87 12.12
C THR A 392 -31.68 -48.96 13.11
N ILE A 393 -30.79 -48.11 12.61
CA ILE A 393 -30.06 -47.13 13.41
C ILE A 393 -30.77 -45.78 13.31
N LYS A 394 -31.13 -45.20 14.45
CA LYS A 394 -31.80 -43.90 14.53
C LYS A 394 -30.99 -42.90 15.35
N ALA A 395 -31.06 -41.64 14.96
CA ALA A 395 -30.51 -40.54 15.73
C ALA A 395 -31.40 -40.25 16.96
N ARG A 396 -30.82 -40.15 18.16
CA ARG A 396 -31.57 -39.80 19.39
C ARG A 396 -31.65 -38.29 19.64
N GLU A 397 -30.89 -37.53 18.86
CA GLU A 397 -30.83 -36.07 18.87
C GLU A 397 -30.58 -35.53 17.45
N ASP A 398 -30.58 -34.21 17.28
CA ASP A 398 -30.06 -33.61 16.05
C ASP A 398 -28.54 -33.85 16.02
N ILE A 399 -28.08 -34.62 15.03
CA ILE A 399 -26.66 -34.90 14.82
C ILE A 399 -26.04 -33.70 14.14
N LYS A 400 -25.20 -32.97 14.88
CA LYS A 400 -24.57 -31.72 14.41
C LYS A 400 -23.06 -31.82 14.39
N VAL A 401 -22.47 -31.29 13.33
CA VAL A 401 -21.04 -30.99 13.27
C VAL A 401 -20.88 -29.50 12.96
N GLY A 402 -20.22 -28.78 13.86
CA GLY A 402 -20.28 -27.31 13.85
C GLY A 402 -21.73 -26.81 13.89
N ASN A 403 -22.11 -26.00 12.91
CA ASN A 403 -23.47 -25.44 12.79
C ASN A 403 -24.38 -26.25 11.86
N TYR A 404 -23.87 -27.30 11.21
CA TYR A 404 -24.63 -28.09 10.23
C TYR A 404 -25.32 -29.30 10.89
N VAL A 405 -26.54 -29.61 10.46
CA VAL A 405 -27.32 -30.76 10.96
C VAL A 405 -27.29 -31.87 9.91
N HIS A 406 -26.60 -32.98 10.20
CA HIS A 406 -26.50 -34.13 9.29
C HIS A 406 -27.68 -35.10 9.39
N ALA A 407 -28.28 -35.22 10.58
CA ALA A 407 -29.49 -36.01 10.79
C ALA A 407 -30.35 -35.37 11.87
N LYS A 408 -31.68 -35.42 11.70
CA LYS A 408 -32.64 -34.93 12.70
C LYS A 408 -32.96 -36.01 13.72
N LYS A 409 -33.30 -35.59 14.94
CA LYS A 409 -33.77 -36.49 15.99
C LYS A 409 -34.89 -37.41 15.47
N GLY A 410 -34.75 -38.71 15.70
CA GLY A 410 -35.67 -39.76 15.26
C GLY A 410 -35.46 -40.23 13.82
N GLY A 411 -34.62 -39.53 13.03
CA GLY A 411 -34.28 -39.90 11.67
C GLY A 411 -33.53 -41.24 11.61
N VAL A 412 -33.87 -42.07 10.62
CA VAL A 412 -33.14 -43.30 10.31
C VAL A 412 -31.87 -42.93 9.54
N VAL A 413 -30.71 -43.35 10.05
CA VAL A 413 -29.40 -43.06 9.44
C VAL A 413 -28.77 -44.28 8.79
N ALA A 414 -29.20 -45.49 9.15
CA ALA A 414 -28.77 -46.72 8.52
C ALA A 414 -29.77 -47.87 8.77
N THR A 415 -29.80 -48.83 7.84
CA THR A 415 -30.41 -50.15 8.04
C THR A 415 -29.37 -51.19 7.63
N VAL A 416 -29.02 -52.09 8.56
CA VAL A 416 -27.88 -53.01 8.45
C VAL A 416 -28.27 -54.41 8.92
N GLN A 417 -27.55 -55.43 8.46
CA GLN A 417 -27.80 -56.83 8.81
C GLN A 417 -26.56 -57.51 9.40
N THR A 418 -26.77 -58.54 10.22
CA THR A 418 -25.67 -59.33 10.77
C THR A 418 -25.22 -60.44 9.82
N ASP A 419 -23.91 -60.68 9.76
CA ASP A 419 -23.32 -61.81 9.02
C ASP A 419 -23.33 -63.11 9.82
N ASN A 420 -22.70 -64.16 9.25
CA ASN A 420 -22.52 -65.46 9.89
C ASN A 420 -21.71 -65.42 11.20
N ASN A 421 -20.95 -64.36 11.46
CA ASN A 421 -20.24 -64.14 12.72
C ASN A 421 -21.08 -63.33 13.74
N GLY A 422 -22.30 -62.96 13.35
CA GLY A 422 -23.23 -62.14 14.11
C GLY A 422 -22.82 -60.67 14.12
N GLU A 423 -21.93 -60.22 13.24
CA GLU A 423 -21.44 -58.85 13.19
C GLU A 423 -22.17 -58.03 12.12
N LEU A 424 -22.34 -56.73 12.35
CA LEU A 424 -22.99 -55.85 11.37
C LEU A 424 -22.20 -55.77 10.06
N THR A 425 -22.91 -55.94 8.95
CA THR A 425 -22.38 -55.73 7.59
C THR A 425 -22.85 -54.39 7.02
N ASN A 426 -22.00 -53.79 6.17
CA ASN A 426 -22.29 -52.54 5.47
C ASN A 426 -22.67 -51.36 6.39
N MET A 427 -22.19 -51.35 7.63
CA MET A 427 -22.42 -50.24 8.56
C MET A 427 -21.72 -48.97 8.05
N PRO A 428 -22.47 -47.88 7.76
CA PRO A 428 -21.85 -46.63 7.35
C PRO A 428 -21.15 -45.99 8.55
N LYS A 429 -20.16 -45.15 8.24
CA LYS A 429 -19.58 -44.24 9.23
C LYS A 429 -20.63 -43.18 9.57
N LEU A 430 -20.84 -42.94 10.86
CA LEU A 430 -21.80 -41.96 11.35
C LEU A 430 -21.06 -40.77 11.96
N TYR A 431 -21.61 -39.57 11.83
CA TYR A 431 -21.06 -38.39 12.52
C TYR A 431 -21.22 -38.52 14.04
N LEU A 432 -20.45 -37.75 14.79
CA LEU A 432 -20.51 -37.75 16.26
C LEU A 432 -21.90 -37.36 16.79
N GLY A 433 -22.32 -37.99 17.88
CA GLY A 433 -23.62 -37.78 18.51
C GLY A 433 -24.26 -39.05 19.04
N LYS A 434 -25.50 -38.94 19.51
CA LYS A 434 -26.24 -40.02 20.16
C LYS A 434 -27.18 -40.75 19.20
N TYR A 435 -27.12 -42.08 19.26
CA TYR A 435 -27.88 -42.99 18.41
C TYR A 435 -28.50 -44.12 19.21
N GLU A 436 -29.40 -44.86 18.57
CA GLU A 436 -29.89 -46.16 19.04
C GLU A 436 -29.96 -47.17 17.90
N ALA A 437 -29.60 -48.41 18.20
CA ALA A 437 -29.84 -49.55 17.32
C ALA A 437 -31.11 -50.27 17.77
N ILE A 438 -32.05 -50.49 16.85
CA ILE A 438 -33.33 -51.16 17.10
C ILE A 438 -33.41 -52.38 16.19
N GLU A 439 -33.59 -53.56 16.77
CA GLU A 439 -33.85 -54.78 16.01
C GLU A 439 -35.22 -54.68 15.34
N THR A 440 -35.26 -54.81 14.01
CA THR A 440 -36.49 -54.66 13.21
C THR A 440 -36.85 -55.89 12.40
N ALA A 441 -35.94 -56.87 12.31
CA ALA A 441 -36.25 -58.21 11.82
C ALA A 441 -35.30 -59.23 12.44
N ALA A 442 -35.82 -60.42 12.75
CA ALA A 442 -35.06 -61.56 13.22
C ALA A 442 -35.28 -62.76 12.28
N PRO A 443 -34.31 -63.67 12.13
CA PRO A 443 -34.48 -64.89 11.36
C PRO A 443 -35.54 -65.81 12.01
N ALA A 444 -36.11 -66.71 11.21
CA ALA A 444 -37.13 -67.65 11.67
C ALA A 444 -36.65 -68.47 12.89
N GLY A 445 -37.52 -68.64 13.89
CA GLY A 445 -37.21 -69.36 15.13
C GLY A 445 -36.68 -68.50 16.28
N TYR A 446 -36.47 -67.19 16.07
CA TYR A 446 -36.01 -66.26 17.11
C TYR A 446 -37.06 -65.19 17.44
N LEU A 447 -37.16 -64.81 18.72
CA LEU A 447 -38.04 -63.73 19.16
C LEU A 447 -37.37 -62.37 18.99
N MET A 448 -37.93 -61.47 18.18
CA MET A 448 -37.34 -60.16 17.96
C MET A 448 -37.19 -59.36 19.27
N ASN A 449 -35.99 -58.82 19.54
CA ASN A 449 -35.75 -57.97 20.72
C ASN A 449 -35.87 -56.48 20.36
N THR A 450 -37.07 -55.92 20.51
CA THR A 450 -37.36 -54.51 20.16
C THR A 450 -36.82 -53.48 21.16
N THR A 451 -36.09 -53.89 22.19
CA THR A 451 -35.50 -52.97 23.17
C THR A 451 -34.40 -52.13 22.50
N PRO A 452 -34.52 -50.79 22.41
CA PRO A 452 -33.50 -49.97 21.79
C PRO A 452 -32.16 -50.05 22.53
N LEU A 453 -31.05 -50.15 21.78
CA LEU A 453 -29.70 -50.14 22.31
C LEU A 453 -29.06 -48.76 22.09
N PRO A 454 -28.99 -47.89 23.10
CA PRO A 454 -28.38 -46.57 22.92
C PRO A 454 -26.86 -46.66 22.83
N PHE A 455 -26.27 -45.83 21.99
CA PHE A 455 -24.81 -45.64 21.89
C PHE A 455 -24.48 -44.19 21.50
N GLU A 456 -23.24 -43.79 21.76
CA GLU A 456 -22.77 -42.44 21.49
C GLU A 456 -21.38 -42.49 20.85
N PHE A 457 -21.16 -41.60 19.89
CA PHE A 457 -19.84 -41.29 19.37
C PHE A 457 -19.46 -39.91 19.88
N THR A 458 -18.46 -39.85 20.77
CA THR A 458 -17.95 -38.58 21.30
C THR A 458 -16.66 -38.18 20.58
N TYR A 459 -16.30 -36.90 20.70
CA TYR A 459 -15.08 -36.39 20.09
C TYR A 459 -13.85 -36.87 20.87
N GLU A 460 -13.08 -37.78 20.28
CA GLU A 460 -11.85 -38.31 20.85
C GLU A 460 -10.69 -38.09 19.89
N ASP A 461 -9.60 -37.51 20.41
CA ASP A 461 -8.37 -37.20 19.67
C ASP A 461 -8.57 -36.45 18.34
N LYS A 462 -8.11 -35.20 18.29
CA LYS A 462 -8.25 -34.32 17.13
C LYS A 462 -7.52 -34.81 15.87
N THR A 463 -6.72 -35.86 15.97
CA THR A 463 -5.99 -36.48 14.87
C THR A 463 -6.61 -37.79 14.38
N LEU A 464 -7.57 -38.33 15.13
CA LEU A 464 -8.21 -39.61 14.82
C LEU A 464 -9.40 -39.42 13.87
N ASN A 465 -9.32 -40.06 12.70
CA ASN A 465 -10.39 -39.97 11.69
C ASN A 465 -11.64 -40.81 12.03
N LEU A 466 -11.49 -41.87 12.83
CA LEU A 466 -12.55 -42.85 13.08
C LEU A 466 -12.55 -43.32 14.54
N TYR A 467 -13.67 -43.12 15.23
CA TYR A 467 -13.91 -43.65 16.58
C TYR A 467 -14.67 -44.99 16.53
N LEU A 468 -14.35 -45.95 17.39
CA LEU A 468 -15.00 -47.27 17.44
C LEU A 468 -15.84 -47.45 18.70
N ASN A 469 -17.07 -47.96 18.55
CA ASN A 469 -17.94 -48.33 19.68
C ASN A 469 -18.34 -49.82 19.57
N LEU A 470 -18.28 -50.56 20.68
CA LEU A 470 -18.52 -52.00 20.75
C LEU A 470 -19.76 -52.32 21.59
N LEU A 471 -20.77 -52.93 20.96
CA LEU A 471 -22.00 -53.38 21.62
C LEU A 471 -22.22 -54.89 21.48
N LYS A 472 -22.95 -55.49 22.42
CA LYS A 472 -23.36 -56.89 22.39
C LYS A 472 -24.84 -57.01 22.72
N GLN A 473 -25.59 -57.83 21.97
CA GLN A 473 -27.00 -58.13 22.26
C GLN A 473 -27.28 -59.63 22.14
N LYS A 474 -28.18 -60.13 23.00
CA LYS A 474 -28.63 -61.52 23.05
C LYS A 474 -30.13 -61.59 22.74
N THR A 475 -30.55 -62.65 22.06
CA THR A 475 -31.96 -62.96 21.79
C THR A 475 -32.27 -64.43 22.09
N ILE A 476 -33.48 -64.68 22.57
CA ILE A 476 -33.97 -66.01 22.96
C ILE A 476 -34.69 -66.71 21.79
N PHE A 477 -34.68 -68.04 21.83
CA PHE A 477 -35.36 -68.90 20.85
C PHE A 477 -36.87 -68.89 21.09
N ASN A 478 -37.68 -68.95 20.03
CA ASN A 478 -39.14 -69.07 20.17
C ASN A 478 -39.49 -70.56 20.34
N ASN A 479 -39.90 -70.94 21.55
CA ASN A 479 -40.20 -72.34 21.93
C ASN A 479 -41.47 -72.87 21.24
#